data_AF-A0A183EK32-F1
#
_entry.id   AF-A0A183EK32-F1
#
_cell.length_a   1.000
_cell.length_b   1.000
_cell.length_c   1.000
_cell.angle_alpha   90.00
_cell.angle_beta   90.00
_cell.angle_gamma   90.00
#
_symmetry.space_group_name_H-M   'P 1'
#
loop_
_entity.id
_entity.type
_entity.pdbx_description
1 polymer ?
#
loop_
_entity_poly.entity_id
_entity_poly.type
_entity_poly.pdbx_seq_one_letter_code
_entity_poly.pdbx_strand_id
1 'polypeptide(L)'
;MDTTLHHFSLFVDETGTERMLALGSSGDSSQQTVYTAPLTRSPLINSASTLCLSTYLDTKPTESTAPPAELAALCERQRTTVSSGISFYQFHPSSSTLLYSDSTSLFLLQALFLFFNSYFTTSNSCYRKGEKTQEVGSSVNGCPLHAQLCPVDSSMVAFVANSNVHIDWRGELIFSTVSEDNITNGCCSFVVQEELDRFVGMWWSPGPRKMLLYERVDETQVTSLQLTIPGCAPTPPMKYPIAGTANAISTLRLIHIDENTVTDTGLLTELKSVYP
;
A
#
# COMPACT_ATOMS: atom_id res chain seq x y z
N MET A 1 -8.37 -2.01 -25.91
CA MET A 1 -7.38 -2.46 -24.91
C MET A 1 -8.15 -3.30 -23.91
N ASP A 2 -7.74 -4.54 -23.67
CA ASP A 2 -8.48 -5.43 -22.80
C ASP A 2 -8.40 -4.93 -21.35
N THR A 3 -9.56 -4.76 -20.72
CA THR A 3 -9.67 -4.38 -19.31
C THR A 3 -9.21 -5.54 -18.45
N THR A 4 -8.00 -5.43 -17.90
CA THR A 4 -7.45 -6.45 -17.01
C THR A 4 -7.82 -6.11 -15.56
N LEU A 5 -8.71 -6.90 -14.98
CA LEU A 5 -9.01 -6.86 -13.56
C LEU A 5 -7.95 -7.67 -12.80
N HIS A 6 -7.51 -7.13 -11.67
CA HIS A 6 -6.50 -7.73 -10.80
C HIS A 6 -6.74 -7.28 -9.34
N HIS A 7 -5.98 -7.84 -8.40
CA HIS A 7 -6.15 -7.61 -6.95
C HIS A 7 -7.61 -7.83 -6.52
N PHE A 8 -8.06 -9.09 -6.50
CA PHE A 8 -9.44 -9.42 -6.13
C PHE A 8 -9.59 -9.56 -4.61
N SER A 9 -10.65 -8.96 -4.06
CA SER A 9 -11.07 -9.16 -2.67
C SER A 9 -12.52 -9.60 -2.63
N LEU A 10 -12.85 -10.58 -1.79
CA LEU A 10 -14.21 -11.07 -1.60
C LEU A 10 -14.70 -10.70 -0.20
N PHE A 11 -15.94 -10.22 -0.11
CA PHE A 11 -16.55 -9.88 1.16
C PHE A 11 -18.07 -10.05 1.11
N VAL A 12 -18.69 -10.12 2.28
CA VAL A 12 -20.16 -10.11 2.41
C VAL A 12 -20.57 -8.71 2.80
N ASP A 13 -21.47 -8.10 2.03
CA ASP A 13 -21.99 -6.78 2.36
C ASP A 13 -23.07 -6.84 3.45
N GLU A 14 -23.52 -5.67 3.88
CA GLU A 14 -24.55 -5.53 4.92
C GLU A 14 -25.89 -6.16 4.55
N THR A 15 -26.16 -6.36 3.26
CA THR A 15 -27.38 -7.03 2.79
C THR A 15 -27.25 -8.56 2.85
N GLY A 16 -26.09 -9.08 3.24
CA GLY A 16 -25.77 -10.51 3.21
C GLY A 16 -25.35 -11.00 1.82
N THR A 17 -25.13 -10.08 0.87
CA THR A 17 -24.76 -10.44 -0.50
C THR A 17 -23.23 -10.56 -0.60
N GLU A 18 -22.75 -11.68 -1.15
CA GLU A 18 -21.34 -11.83 -1.50
C GLU A 18 -20.98 -10.86 -2.62
N ARG A 19 -19.89 -10.11 -2.46
CA ARG A 19 -19.38 -9.15 -3.42
C ARG A 19 -17.90 -9.36 -3.66
N MET A 20 -17.47 -8.97 -4.86
CA MET A 20 -16.07 -8.79 -5.19
C MET A 20 -15.70 -7.30 -5.23
N LEU A 21 -14.45 -7.00 -4.88
CA LEU A 21 -13.72 -5.82 -5.27
C LEU A 21 -12.59 -6.24 -6.20
N ALA A 22 -12.31 -5.45 -7.23
CA ALA A 22 -11.17 -5.65 -8.11
C ALA A 22 -10.65 -4.30 -8.61
N LEU A 23 -9.35 -4.20 -8.80
CA LEU A 23 -8.72 -3.03 -9.40
C LEU A 23 -8.56 -3.27 -10.91
N GLY A 24 -8.79 -2.24 -11.71
CA GLY A 24 -8.59 -2.31 -13.15
C GLY A 24 -9.00 -1.03 -13.85
N SER A 25 -8.87 -1.03 -15.17
CA SER A 25 -9.28 0.08 -16.03
C SER A 25 -10.56 -0.26 -16.80
N SER A 26 -11.27 0.77 -17.25
CA SER A 26 -12.38 0.62 -18.20
C SER A 26 -11.86 0.67 -19.63
N GLY A 27 -12.58 0.08 -20.59
CA GLY A 27 -12.22 0.17 -22.00
C GLY A 27 -12.16 1.61 -22.52
N ASP A 28 -12.90 2.51 -21.87
CA ASP A 28 -13.02 3.93 -22.22
C ASP A 28 -12.01 4.84 -21.51
N SER A 29 -11.31 4.36 -20.47
CA SER A 29 -10.37 5.15 -19.66
C SER A 29 -9.16 4.32 -19.26
N SER A 30 -7.95 4.84 -19.49
CA SER A 30 -6.71 4.20 -19.04
C SER A 30 -6.52 4.27 -17.51
N GLN A 31 -7.38 5.01 -16.80
CA GLN A 31 -7.27 5.16 -15.35
C GLN A 31 -7.76 3.92 -14.62
N GLN A 32 -6.97 3.49 -13.64
CA GLN A 32 -7.33 2.42 -12.74
C GLN A 32 -8.27 2.93 -11.64
N THR A 33 -9.31 2.17 -11.38
CA THR A 33 -10.23 2.36 -10.27
C THR A 33 -10.60 1.01 -9.64
N VAL A 34 -11.25 1.06 -8.49
CA VAL A 34 -11.81 -0.11 -7.82
C VAL A 34 -13.23 -0.33 -8.33
N TYR A 35 -13.49 -1.52 -8.86
CA TYR A 35 -14.80 -1.99 -9.28
C TYR A 35 -15.39 -2.95 -8.24
N THR A 36 -16.72 -3.02 -8.19
CA THR A 36 -17.46 -4.00 -7.41
C THR A 36 -18.51 -4.71 -8.25
N ALA A 37 -18.79 -5.97 -7.92
CA ALA A 37 -19.92 -6.72 -8.48
C ALA A 37 -20.49 -7.68 -7.43
N PRO A 38 -21.82 -7.87 -7.39
CA PRO A 38 -22.44 -8.92 -6.57
C PRO A 38 -22.19 -10.30 -7.20
N LEU A 39 -21.84 -11.27 -6.37
CA LEU A 39 -21.68 -12.66 -6.76
C LEU A 39 -22.99 -13.40 -6.51
N THR A 40 -23.63 -13.85 -7.58
CA THR A 40 -24.84 -14.67 -7.50
C THR A 40 -24.49 -16.14 -7.69
N ARG A 41 -24.74 -16.96 -6.68
CA ARG A 41 -24.61 -18.40 -6.79
C ARG A 41 -25.88 -18.97 -7.42
N SER A 42 -25.88 -19.11 -8.74
CA SER A 42 -26.98 -19.82 -9.44
C SER A 42 -26.80 -21.33 -9.25
N PRO A 43 -27.84 -22.09 -8.84
CA PRO A 43 -27.78 -23.55 -8.77
C PRO A 43 -27.84 -24.23 -10.15
N LEU A 44 -28.08 -23.47 -11.22
CA LEU A 44 -28.19 -23.99 -12.59
C LEU A 44 -26.81 -23.94 -13.28
N ILE A 45 -26.20 -25.11 -13.44
CA ILE A 45 -24.82 -25.32 -13.94
C ILE A 45 -24.63 -24.93 -15.43
N ASN A 46 -25.71 -24.67 -16.17
CA ASN A 46 -25.67 -24.65 -17.65
C ASN A 46 -25.64 -23.27 -18.32
N SER A 47 -25.49 -22.18 -17.57
CA SER A 47 -25.50 -20.83 -18.16
C SER A 47 -24.29 -20.02 -17.69
N ALA A 48 -23.43 -19.59 -18.62
CA ALA A 48 -22.41 -18.59 -18.34
C ALA A 48 -23.10 -17.28 -17.94
N SER A 49 -22.86 -16.80 -16.72
CA SER A 49 -23.37 -15.53 -16.22
C SER A 49 -22.32 -14.43 -16.37
N THR A 50 -22.68 -13.32 -17.02
CA THR A 50 -21.84 -12.14 -17.09
C THR A 50 -22.02 -11.31 -15.81
N LEU A 51 -20.92 -10.96 -15.14
CA LEU A 51 -20.93 -10.06 -13.99
C LEU A 51 -20.96 -8.60 -14.46
N CYS A 52 -21.95 -7.83 -14.04
CA CYS A 52 -21.99 -6.39 -14.27
C CYS A 52 -21.13 -5.68 -13.23
N LEU A 53 -20.03 -5.09 -13.68
CA LEU A 53 -19.14 -4.28 -12.84
C LEU A 53 -19.73 -2.88 -12.65
N SER A 54 -19.74 -2.39 -11.41
CA SER A 54 -20.01 -0.98 -11.10
C SER A 54 -18.80 -0.36 -10.41
N THR A 55 -18.60 0.94 -10.59
CA THR A 55 -17.49 1.65 -9.94
C THR A 55 -17.72 1.73 -8.42
N TYR A 56 -16.71 1.32 -7.64
CA TYR A 56 -16.71 1.42 -6.17
C TYR A 56 -16.24 2.81 -5.70
N LEU A 57 -15.24 3.38 -6.36
CA LEU A 57 -14.71 4.72 -6.10
C LEU A 57 -14.74 5.58 -7.38
N ASP A 58 -15.51 6.67 -7.37
CA ASP A 58 -15.47 7.66 -8.47
C ASP A 58 -14.45 8.76 -8.12
N THR A 59 -13.17 8.41 -8.09
CA THR A 59 -12.12 9.41 -7.88
C THR A 59 -12.09 10.35 -9.07
N LYS A 60 -12.21 11.66 -8.81
CA LYS A 60 -11.92 12.66 -9.85
C LYS A 60 -10.47 12.47 -10.30
N PRO A 61 -10.20 12.52 -11.61
CA PRO A 61 -8.85 12.34 -12.13
C PRO A 61 -7.93 13.42 -11.54
N THR A 62 -6.95 13.00 -10.74
CA THR A 62 -5.85 13.87 -10.31
C THR A 62 -5.10 14.30 -11.57
N GLU A 63 -4.74 15.59 -11.68
CA GLU A 63 -4.07 16.12 -12.86
C GLU A 63 -2.79 15.32 -13.16
N SER A 64 -2.55 15.07 -14.46
CA SER A 64 -1.44 14.26 -14.96
C SER A 64 -0.07 14.90 -14.65
N THR A 65 0.39 14.75 -13.42
CA THR A 65 1.78 15.02 -13.03
C THR A 65 2.65 13.79 -13.33
N ALA A 66 3.95 14.02 -13.57
CA ALA A 66 4.90 12.91 -13.67
C ALA A 66 4.85 12.07 -12.39
N PRO A 67 4.97 10.73 -12.48
CA PRO A 67 4.87 9.89 -11.30
C PRO A 67 6.05 10.14 -10.35
N PRO A 68 5.85 9.98 -9.03
CA PRO A 68 6.94 10.08 -8.06
C PRO A 68 8.07 9.11 -8.39
N ALA A 69 9.31 9.54 -8.16
CA ALA A 69 10.49 8.74 -8.50
C ALA A 69 10.54 7.41 -7.74
N GLU A 70 10.08 7.42 -6.48
CA GLU A 70 10.00 6.23 -5.62
C GLU A 70 9.00 5.21 -6.16
N LEU A 71 7.83 5.65 -6.61
CA LEU A 71 6.83 4.78 -7.23
C LEU A 71 7.32 4.25 -8.58
N ALA A 72 7.96 5.10 -9.40
CA ALA A 72 8.53 4.67 -10.67
C ALA A 72 9.61 3.59 -10.48
N ALA A 73 10.49 3.77 -9.48
CA ALA A 73 11.51 2.79 -9.13
C ALA A 73 10.91 1.48 -8.58
N LEU A 74 9.83 1.57 -7.79
CA LEU A 74 9.11 0.38 -7.32
C LEU A 74 8.48 -0.39 -8.49
N CYS A 75 7.82 0.32 -9.41
CA CYS A 75 7.21 -0.30 -10.59
C CYS A 75 8.25 -0.96 -11.50
N GLU A 76 9.42 -0.34 -11.70
CA GLU A 76 10.54 -0.94 -12.43
C GLU A 76 10.91 -2.31 -11.81
N ARG A 77 11.17 -2.35 -10.50
CA ARG A 77 11.57 -3.57 -9.78
C ARG A 77 10.47 -4.64 -9.75
N GLN A 78 9.22 -4.23 -9.67
CA GLN A 78 8.07 -5.13 -9.75
C GLN A 78 7.76 -5.59 -11.18
N ARG A 79 8.42 -5.00 -12.20
CA ARG A 79 8.13 -5.21 -13.61
C ARG A 79 6.68 -4.88 -13.96
N THR A 80 6.15 -3.84 -13.31
CA THR A 80 4.80 -3.32 -13.50
C THR A 80 4.84 -1.95 -14.19
N THR A 81 3.74 -1.59 -14.85
CA THR A 81 3.58 -0.25 -15.43
C THR A 81 3.06 0.71 -14.37
N VAL A 82 3.58 1.92 -14.36
CA VAL A 82 2.98 3.01 -13.59
C VAL A 82 1.62 3.34 -14.21
N SER A 83 0.54 2.92 -13.55
CA SER A 83 -0.82 3.23 -13.96
C SER A 83 -1.25 4.60 -13.42
N SER A 84 -2.12 5.28 -14.15
CA SER A 84 -2.81 6.47 -13.65
C SER A 84 -4.05 6.07 -12.86
N GLY A 85 -4.41 6.84 -11.83
CA GLY A 85 -5.54 6.54 -10.96
C GLY A 85 -5.13 5.77 -9.71
N ILE A 86 -5.97 4.83 -9.27
CA ILE A 86 -5.72 4.05 -8.05
C ILE A 86 -4.65 2.99 -8.35
N SER A 87 -3.51 3.08 -7.66
CA SER A 87 -2.38 2.15 -7.83
C SER A 87 -2.45 0.96 -6.87
N PHE A 88 -3.08 1.16 -5.71
CA PHE A 88 -3.15 0.18 -4.63
C PHE A 88 -4.46 0.33 -3.85
N TYR A 89 -4.98 -0.79 -3.37
CA TYR A 89 -6.00 -0.80 -2.33
C TYR A 89 -5.84 -1.99 -1.38
N GLN A 90 -6.33 -1.81 -0.14
CA GLN A 90 -6.50 -2.87 0.84
C GLN A 90 -7.86 -2.70 1.51
N PHE A 91 -8.63 -3.78 1.59
CA PHE A 91 -9.95 -3.78 2.19
C PHE A 91 -9.97 -4.63 3.47
N HIS A 92 -10.56 -4.07 4.54
CA HIS A 92 -10.80 -4.77 5.79
C HIS A 92 -12.30 -5.08 5.93
N PRO A 93 -12.73 -6.35 5.72
CA PRO A 93 -14.14 -6.70 5.59
C PRO A 93 -14.99 -6.43 6.83
N SER A 94 -14.47 -6.70 8.03
CA SER A 94 -15.27 -6.63 9.27
C SER A 94 -15.59 -5.19 9.69
N SER A 95 -14.78 -4.22 9.27
CA SER A 95 -15.01 -2.79 9.54
C SER A 95 -15.43 -2.01 8.30
N SER A 96 -15.62 -2.68 7.15
CA SER A 96 -15.88 -2.07 5.85
C SER A 96 -14.96 -0.87 5.56
N THR A 97 -13.68 -1.01 5.91
CA THR A 97 -12.68 0.06 5.74
C THR A 97 -11.83 -0.23 4.51
N LEU A 98 -11.73 0.75 3.62
CA LEU A 98 -10.92 0.68 2.41
C LEU A 98 -9.77 1.69 2.52
N LEU A 99 -8.54 1.18 2.50
CA LEU A 99 -7.33 1.96 2.29
C LEU A 99 -7.00 1.95 0.80
N TYR A 100 -6.73 3.10 0.20
CA TYR A 100 -6.30 3.16 -1.19
C TYR A 100 -5.29 4.29 -1.42
N SER A 101 -4.51 4.17 -2.50
CA SER A 101 -3.55 5.20 -2.94
C SER A 101 -3.85 5.62 -4.37
N ASP A 102 -3.72 6.92 -4.63
CA ASP A 102 -3.82 7.51 -5.97
C ASP A 102 -2.45 7.85 -6.57
N SER A 103 -1.40 7.11 -6.18
CA SER A 103 0.03 7.30 -6.48
C SER A 103 0.76 8.40 -5.69
N THR A 104 0.05 9.45 -5.27
CA THR A 104 0.66 10.59 -4.56
C THR A 104 0.24 10.67 -3.10
N SER A 105 -1.01 10.32 -2.80
CA SER A 105 -1.59 10.41 -1.47
C SER A 105 -2.17 9.05 -1.06
N LEU A 106 -2.40 8.92 0.26
CA LEU A 106 -3.12 7.80 0.86
C LEU A 106 -4.45 8.27 1.40
N PHE A 107 -5.48 7.47 1.18
CA PHE A 107 -6.81 7.75 1.65
C PHE A 107 -7.39 6.54 2.40
N LEU A 108 -8.03 6.84 3.52
CA LEU A 108 -8.81 5.90 4.30
C LEU A 108 -10.29 6.24 4.12
N LEU A 109 -11.02 5.33 3.50
CA LEU A 109 -12.47 5.40 3.40
C LEU A 109 -13.06 4.47 4.45
N GLN A 110 -13.74 5.06 5.43
CA GLN A 110 -14.53 4.29 6.38
C GLN A 110 -16.01 4.46 6.06
N ALA A 111 -16.66 3.35 5.69
CA ALA A 111 -18.11 3.34 5.58
C ALA A 111 -18.71 3.56 6.98
N LEU A 112 -19.20 4.76 7.24
CA LEU A 112 -19.96 5.05 8.44
C LEU A 112 -21.26 4.26 8.36
N PHE A 113 -21.43 3.31 9.29
CA PHE A 113 -22.71 2.69 9.61
C PHE A 113 -23.65 3.75 10.19
N LEU A 114 -24.11 4.68 9.36
CA LEU A 114 -25.31 5.43 9.68
C LEU A 114 -26.48 4.54 9.31
N PHE A 115 -27.15 4.05 10.34
CA PHE A 115 -28.52 3.56 10.31
C PHE A 115 -29.45 4.62 9.69
N PHE A 116 -29.36 4.83 8.39
CA PHE A 116 -30.27 5.68 7.65
C PHE A 116 -30.71 4.95 6.40
N ASN A 117 -31.87 4.34 6.57
CA ASN A 117 -32.80 3.93 5.54
C ASN A 117 -32.83 4.95 4.40
N SER A 118 -32.17 4.70 3.26
CA SER A 118 -32.51 5.42 2.02
C SER A 118 -32.04 4.72 0.75
N TYR A 119 -33.04 4.28 -0.01
CA TYR A 119 -33.18 4.46 -1.46
C TYR A 119 -31.90 4.45 -2.30
N PHE A 120 -31.75 3.37 -3.08
CA PHE A 120 -30.92 3.30 -4.28
C PHE A 120 -31.06 4.60 -5.11
N THR A 121 -29.97 5.34 -5.25
CA THR A 121 -29.86 6.37 -6.28
C THR A 121 -29.55 5.72 -7.61
N THR A 122 -30.28 6.11 -8.66
CA THR A 122 -30.17 5.66 -10.05
C THR A 122 -28.93 6.20 -10.77
N SER A 123 -27.77 6.13 -10.12
CA SER A 123 -26.47 6.42 -10.72
C SER A 123 -25.59 5.19 -10.55
N ASN A 124 -24.90 4.76 -11.62
CA ASN A 124 -24.01 3.58 -11.67
C ASN A 124 -22.76 3.66 -10.76
N SER A 125 -22.76 4.55 -9.77
CA SER A 125 -21.75 4.65 -8.72
C SER A 125 -22.38 4.28 -7.38
N CYS A 126 -21.76 3.34 -6.68
CA CYS A 126 -22.25 2.85 -5.39
C CYS A 126 -21.81 3.72 -4.20
N TYR A 127 -21.69 5.03 -4.41
CA TYR A 127 -21.51 6.00 -3.32
C TYR A 127 -22.58 5.82 -2.26
N ARG A 128 -22.18 5.33 -1.09
CA ARG A 128 -23.02 5.38 0.10
C ARG A 128 -22.97 6.81 0.61
N LYS A 129 -24.11 7.49 0.58
CA LYS A 129 -24.30 8.81 1.16
C LYS A 129 -23.94 8.75 2.66
N GLY A 130 -22.76 9.24 3.03
CA GLY A 130 -22.24 9.22 4.41
C GLY A 130 -20.81 8.72 4.60
N GLU A 131 -20.12 8.29 3.53
CA GLU A 131 -18.71 7.91 3.62
C GLU A 131 -17.81 9.11 3.98
N LYS A 132 -16.94 8.90 4.98
CA LYS A 132 -15.91 9.88 5.35
C LYS A 132 -14.58 9.42 4.76
N THR A 133 -14.15 10.09 3.70
CA THR A 133 -12.78 9.94 3.19
C THR A 133 -11.86 10.79 4.06
N GLN A 134 -10.80 10.19 4.56
CA GLN A 134 -9.76 10.85 5.33
C GLN A 134 -8.42 10.65 4.62
N GLU A 135 -7.67 11.72 4.43
CA GLU A 135 -6.28 11.61 3.98
C GLU A 135 -5.41 11.11 5.14
N VAL A 136 -4.53 10.15 4.84
CA VAL A 136 -3.64 9.49 5.80
C VAL A 136 -2.26 10.09 5.65
N GLY A 137 -1.63 10.51 6.75
CA GLY A 137 -0.27 11.03 6.71
C GLY A 137 -0.13 12.36 5.96
N SER A 138 -1.15 13.22 5.99
CA SER A 138 -1.16 14.53 5.31
C SER A 138 -0.01 15.47 5.72
N SER A 139 0.59 15.25 6.90
CA SER A 139 1.76 15.98 7.38
C SER A 139 3.09 15.41 6.88
N VAL A 140 3.08 14.27 6.20
CA VAL A 140 4.28 13.57 5.72
C VAL A 140 4.51 13.92 4.26
N ASN A 141 5.69 14.46 3.97
CA ASN A 141 6.10 14.71 2.58
C ASN A 141 6.56 13.41 1.90
N GLY A 142 6.54 13.38 0.57
CA GLY A 142 7.05 12.26 -0.22
C GLY A 142 5.96 11.27 -0.64
N CYS A 143 6.31 10.33 -1.53
CA CYS A 143 5.37 9.33 -2.02
C CYS A 143 5.17 8.22 -0.97
N PRO A 144 3.95 8.03 -0.45
CA PRO A 144 3.66 6.97 0.49
C PRO A 144 3.58 5.62 -0.24
N LEU A 145 4.43 4.68 0.19
CA LEU A 145 4.52 3.33 -0.37
C LEU A 145 4.20 2.28 0.69
N HIS A 146 3.83 1.09 0.22
CA HIS A 146 3.59 -0.10 1.04
C HIS A 146 2.64 0.11 2.22
N ALA A 147 1.60 0.94 2.01
CA ALA A 147 0.61 1.22 3.04
C ALA A 147 -0.15 -0.04 3.47
N GLN A 148 -0.33 -0.25 4.77
CA GLN A 148 -1.00 -1.41 5.34
C GLN A 148 -1.93 -1.01 6.49
N LEU A 149 -3.16 -1.51 6.43
CA LEU A 149 -4.11 -1.47 7.55
C LEU A 149 -3.62 -2.35 8.70
N CYS A 150 -3.75 -1.84 9.93
CA CYS A 150 -3.56 -2.64 11.12
C CYS A 150 -4.68 -3.69 11.23
N PRO A 151 -4.37 -4.98 11.40
CA PRO A 151 -5.36 -6.05 11.50
C PRO A 151 -6.19 -5.99 12.78
N VAL A 152 -5.68 -5.35 13.84
CA VAL A 152 -6.37 -5.21 15.13
C VAL A 152 -7.29 -3.99 15.14
N ASP A 153 -6.90 -2.91 14.46
CA ASP A 153 -7.62 -1.64 14.44
C ASP A 153 -7.55 -1.02 13.04
N SER A 154 -8.64 -1.14 12.28
CA SER A 154 -8.69 -0.68 10.89
C SER A 154 -8.62 0.84 10.73
N SER A 155 -8.65 1.61 11.82
CA SER A 155 -8.45 3.07 11.79
C SER A 155 -6.98 3.48 11.85
N MET A 156 -6.07 2.49 11.94
CA MET A 156 -4.63 2.68 12.01
C MET A 156 -3.95 2.16 10.75
N VAL A 157 -3.07 2.98 10.18
CA VAL A 157 -2.36 2.70 8.93
C VAL A 157 -0.87 2.87 9.18
N ALA A 158 -0.08 1.87 8.78
CA ALA A 158 1.36 2.01 8.64
C ALA A 158 1.71 2.19 7.17
N PHE A 159 2.68 3.04 6.86
CA PHE A 159 3.18 3.24 5.51
C PHE A 159 4.63 3.70 5.56
N VAL A 160 5.30 3.67 4.41
CA VAL A 160 6.67 4.17 4.29
C VAL A 160 6.73 5.35 3.36
N ALA A 161 7.40 6.42 3.78
CA ALA A 161 7.66 7.60 2.98
C ALA A 161 8.99 8.22 3.42
N ASN A 162 9.79 8.72 2.46
CA ASN A 162 11.12 9.27 2.70
C ASN A 162 12.00 8.36 3.58
N SER A 163 12.09 7.08 3.25
CA SER A 163 12.93 6.10 3.98
C SER A 163 12.54 5.86 5.45
N ASN A 164 11.34 6.28 5.86
CA ASN A 164 10.85 6.15 7.23
C ASN A 164 9.52 5.41 7.29
N VAL A 165 9.33 4.66 8.37
CA VAL A 165 8.04 4.07 8.72
C VAL A 165 7.23 5.13 9.46
N HIS A 166 6.00 5.32 9.01
CA HIS A 166 5.03 6.23 9.60
C HIS A 166 3.82 5.44 10.05
N ILE A 167 3.24 5.82 11.19
CA ILE A 167 1.98 5.27 11.68
C ILE A 167 1.02 6.43 11.90
N ASP A 168 -0.07 6.39 11.16
CA ASP A 168 -1.19 7.30 11.28
C ASP A 168 -2.33 6.58 12.00
N TRP A 169 -2.97 7.28 12.93
CA TRP A 169 -4.16 6.81 13.60
C TRP A 169 -5.24 7.89 13.51
N ARG A 170 -6.30 7.60 12.74
CA ARG A 170 -7.44 8.50 12.54
C ARG A 170 -7.05 9.87 11.94
N GLY A 171 -6.08 9.88 11.03
CA GLY A 171 -5.55 11.06 10.32
C GLY A 171 -4.57 11.89 11.11
N GLU A 172 -4.14 11.40 12.27
CA GLU A 172 -3.08 12.02 13.07
C GLU A 172 -1.85 11.12 13.03
N LEU A 173 -0.69 11.70 12.70
CA LEU A 173 0.58 10.98 12.69
C LEU A 173 1.04 10.75 14.14
N ILE A 174 0.93 9.51 14.63
CA ILE A 174 1.28 9.16 16.02
C ILE A 174 2.73 8.71 16.19
N PHE A 175 3.37 8.25 15.11
CA PHE A 175 4.75 7.79 15.15
C PHE A 175 5.44 7.91 13.78
N SER A 176 6.72 8.25 13.81
CA SER A 176 7.59 8.26 12.64
C SER A 176 9.00 7.84 13.07
N THR A 177 9.64 6.96 12.32
CA THR A 177 11.06 6.67 12.50
C THR A 177 11.91 7.85 12.05
N VAL A 178 13.16 7.90 12.48
CA VAL A 178 14.16 8.83 11.96
C VAL A 178 15.25 8.05 11.24
N SER A 179 15.36 8.26 9.94
CA SER A 179 16.40 7.70 9.09
C SER A 179 17.66 8.54 9.20
N GLU A 180 18.81 7.88 9.17
CA GLU A 180 20.12 8.50 9.06
C GLU A 180 20.65 8.32 7.63
N ASP A 181 21.80 8.92 7.33
CA ASP A 181 22.44 8.77 6.02
C ASP A 181 22.70 7.29 5.68
N ASN A 182 22.23 6.87 4.50
CA ASN A 182 22.32 5.49 4.00
C ASN A 182 21.51 4.45 4.82
N ILE A 183 20.67 4.88 5.76
CA ILE A 183 19.81 3.99 6.53
C ILE A 183 18.36 4.19 6.11
N THR A 184 17.66 3.09 5.85
CA THR A 184 16.23 3.11 5.54
C THR A 184 15.46 2.25 6.52
N ASN A 185 14.26 2.69 6.89
CA ASN A 185 13.35 1.98 7.80
C ASN A 185 12.09 1.56 7.03
N GLY A 186 11.77 0.27 7.05
CA GLY A 186 10.58 -0.29 6.41
C GLY A 186 10.69 -0.51 4.90
N CYS A 187 11.81 -0.14 4.29
CA CYS A 187 12.16 -0.43 2.90
C CYS A 187 13.08 -1.64 2.79
N CYS A 188 12.99 -2.36 1.68
CA CYS A 188 13.95 -3.40 1.31
C CYS A 188 15.16 -2.79 0.59
N SER A 189 16.35 -3.40 0.74
CA SER A 189 17.52 -3.02 -0.07
C SER A 189 17.32 -3.34 -1.56
N PHE A 190 18.16 -2.76 -2.43
CA PHE A 190 18.08 -2.99 -3.88
C PHE A 190 18.07 -4.49 -4.24
N VAL A 191 19.02 -5.28 -3.72
CA VAL A 191 19.14 -6.72 -4.02
C VAL A 191 17.91 -7.50 -3.57
N VAL A 192 17.35 -7.17 -2.42
CA VAL A 192 16.17 -7.86 -1.91
C VAL A 192 14.97 -7.67 -2.85
N GLN A 193 14.85 -6.48 -3.45
CA GLN A 193 13.78 -6.20 -4.39
C GLN A 193 14.05 -6.84 -5.76
N GLU A 194 15.27 -6.74 -6.27
CA GLU A 194 15.61 -7.17 -7.63
C GLU A 194 15.78 -8.69 -7.77
N GLU A 195 16.38 -9.34 -6.76
CA GLU A 195 16.81 -10.74 -6.82
C GLU A 195 15.95 -11.69 -5.97
N LEU A 196 15.21 -11.18 -4.97
CA LEU A 196 14.40 -12.00 -4.05
C LEU A 196 12.90 -11.74 -4.16
N ASP A 197 12.46 -10.88 -5.09
CA ASP A 197 11.06 -10.48 -5.31
C ASP A 197 10.33 -10.04 -4.01
N ARG A 198 11.07 -9.43 -3.08
CA ARG A 198 10.50 -8.91 -1.82
C ARG A 198 10.54 -7.39 -1.81
N PHE A 199 9.36 -6.80 -1.92
CA PHE A 199 9.19 -5.34 -1.96
C PHE A 199 8.80 -4.72 -0.62
N VAL A 200 8.28 -5.54 0.30
CA VAL A 200 7.76 -5.07 1.60
C VAL A 200 8.79 -5.33 2.71
N GLY A 201 9.08 -4.29 3.49
CA GLY A 201 9.97 -4.33 4.66
C GLY A 201 9.26 -4.07 5.99
N MET A 202 7.93 -4.14 6.04
CA MET A 202 7.14 -3.98 7.27
C MET A 202 5.96 -4.96 7.32
N TRP A 203 5.66 -5.45 8.52
CA TRP A 203 4.65 -6.48 8.75
C TRP A 203 3.93 -6.25 10.07
N TRP A 204 2.61 -6.04 9.99
CA TRP A 204 1.77 -6.04 11.18
C TRP A 204 1.74 -7.42 11.84
N SER A 205 1.77 -7.43 13.18
CA SER A 205 1.53 -8.64 13.96
C SER A 205 0.09 -9.13 13.74
N PRO A 206 -0.12 -10.43 13.44
CA PRO A 206 -1.46 -11.00 13.35
C PRO A 206 -2.08 -11.26 14.73
N GLY A 207 -1.32 -11.04 15.81
CA GLY A 207 -1.78 -11.24 17.17
C GLY A 207 -2.78 -10.17 17.63
N PRO A 208 -3.32 -10.29 18.86
CA PRO A 208 -4.30 -9.35 19.39
C PRO A 208 -3.70 -7.97 19.77
N ARG A 209 -2.38 -7.82 19.68
CA ARG A 209 -1.67 -6.60 20.08
C ARG A 209 -1.29 -5.79 18.84
N LYS A 210 -1.38 -4.46 18.95
CA LYS A 210 -0.97 -3.52 17.90
C LYS A 210 0.56 -3.45 17.88
N MET A 211 1.17 -4.27 17.04
CA MET A 211 2.63 -4.37 16.92
C MET A 211 3.01 -4.41 15.44
N LEU A 212 4.01 -3.64 15.05
CA LEU A 212 4.54 -3.60 13.69
C LEU A 212 6.02 -3.98 13.71
N LEU A 213 6.36 -5.07 13.04
CA LEU A 213 7.75 -5.43 12.76
C LEU A 213 8.19 -4.70 11.50
N TYR A 214 9.37 -4.11 11.50
CA TYR A 214 9.96 -3.54 10.29
C TYR A 214 11.45 -3.86 10.19
N GLU A 215 11.94 -3.85 8.95
CA GLU A 215 13.34 -4.00 8.61
C GLU A 215 14.02 -2.63 8.58
N ARG A 216 15.09 -2.47 9.36
CA ARG A 216 16.04 -1.37 9.25
C ARG A 216 17.23 -1.84 8.44
N VAL A 217 17.45 -1.21 7.29
CA VAL A 217 18.51 -1.53 6.33
C VAL A 217 19.58 -0.46 6.39
N ASP A 218 20.83 -0.88 6.60
CA ASP A 218 22.01 -0.03 6.58
C ASP A 218 22.85 -0.32 5.33
N GLU A 219 22.94 0.66 4.44
CA GLU A 219 23.68 0.60 3.17
C GLU A 219 25.00 1.37 3.21
N THR A 220 25.52 1.69 4.40
CA THR A 220 26.78 2.46 4.56
C THR A 220 27.97 1.78 3.88
N GLN A 221 28.09 0.46 4.00
CA GLN A 221 29.18 -0.32 3.39
C GLN A 221 28.91 -0.74 1.94
N VAL A 222 27.70 -0.48 1.43
CA VAL A 222 27.33 -0.83 0.06
C VAL A 222 27.95 0.16 -0.91
N THR A 223 28.57 -0.38 -1.96
CA THR A 223 29.18 0.41 -3.04
C THR A 223 28.14 1.29 -3.72
N SER A 224 28.47 2.55 -3.94
CA SER A 224 27.64 3.47 -4.73
C SER A 224 28.13 3.49 -6.18
N LEU A 225 27.23 3.28 -7.13
CA LEU A 225 27.51 3.38 -8.57
C LEU A 225 26.69 4.50 -9.20
N GLN A 226 27.27 5.20 -10.15
CA GLN A 226 26.59 6.21 -10.95
C GLN A 226 26.31 5.64 -12.34
N LEU A 227 25.04 5.38 -12.64
CA LEU A 227 24.63 4.88 -13.94
C LEU A 227 24.56 6.04 -14.94
N THR A 228 25.38 5.99 -15.99
CA THR A 228 25.43 7.05 -17.00
C THR A 228 24.77 6.58 -18.29
N ILE A 229 23.84 7.39 -18.79
CA ILE A 229 23.24 7.19 -20.12
C ILE A 229 23.92 8.16 -21.08
N PRO A 230 24.57 7.70 -22.17
CA PRO A 230 25.19 8.59 -23.14
C PRO A 230 24.19 9.62 -23.69
N GLY A 231 24.54 10.91 -23.61
CA GLY A 231 23.67 12.00 -24.05
C GLY A 231 22.68 12.50 -23.01
N CYS A 232 22.62 11.92 -21.81
CA CYS A 232 21.83 12.40 -20.68
C CYS A 232 22.73 13.00 -19.58
N ALA A 233 22.13 13.84 -18.73
CA ALA A 233 22.79 14.31 -17.52
C ALA A 233 23.12 13.11 -16.59
N PRO A 234 24.19 13.22 -15.77
CA PRO A 234 24.54 12.17 -14.83
C PRO A 234 23.39 11.92 -13.84
N THR A 235 23.05 10.66 -13.60
CA THR A 235 22.07 10.30 -12.56
C THR A 235 22.69 10.41 -11.16
N PRO A 236 21.91 10.59 -10.09
CA PRO A 236 22.42 10.46 -8.73
C PRO A 236 23.01 9.06 -8.49
N PRO A 237 24.08 8.93 -7.69
CA PRO A 237 24.64 7.63 -7.37
C PRO A 237 23.63 6.77 -6.60
N MET A 238 23.55 5.49 -6.95
CA MET A 238 22.69 4.50 -6.28
C MET A 238 23.52 3.44 -5.56
N LYS A 239 22.98 2.89 -4.48
CA LYS A 239 23.56 1.74 -3.77
C LYS A 239 23.40 0.49 -4.62
N TYR A 240 24.52 -0.11 -5.01
CA TYR A 240 24.57 -1.27 -5.90
C TYR A 240 25.69 -2.22 -5.44
N PRO A 241 25.35 -3.28 -4.69
CA PRO A 241 26.33 -4.26 -4.25
C PRO A 241 26.78 -5.11 -5.44
N ILE A 242 28.08 -5.01 -5.76
CA ILE A 242 28.71 -5.81 -6.80
C ILE A 242 28.97 -7.21 -6.23
N ALA A 243 28.92 -8.24 -7.08
CA ALA A 243 29.26 -9.59 -6.67
C ALA A 243 30.62 -9.65 -5.94
N GLY A 244 30.62 -10.21 -4.73
CA GLY A 244 31.81 -10.32 -3.88
C GLY A 244 32.10 -9.09 -3.01
N THR A 245 31.31 -8.02 -3.06
CA THR A 245 31.39 -6.88 -2.14
C THR A 245 30.34 -6.94 -1.03
N ALA A 246 30.36 -5.98 -0.10
CA ALA A 246 29.44 -5.95 1.02
C ALA A 246 27.99 -5.67 0.58
N ASN A 247 27.08 -6.50 1.08
CA ASN A 247 25.63 -6.23 1.03
C ASN A 247 25.21 -5.27 2.15
N ALA A 248 23.97 -4.78 2.05
CA ALA A 248 23.34 -4.02 3.11
C ALA A 248 23.20 -4.87 4.39
N ILE A 249 23.33 -4.24 5.55
CA ILE A 249 23.10 -4.89 6.85
C ILE A 249 21.63 -4.69 7.22
N SER A 250 20.88 -5.79 7.25
CA SER A 250 19.49 -5.78 7.69
C SER A 250 19.38 -6.11 9.18
N THR A 251 18.59 -5.33 9.89
CA THR A 251 18.22 -5.56 11.30
C THR A 251 16.70 -5.46 11.43
N LEU A 252 16.11 -6.22 12.36
CA LEU A 252 14.68 -6.12 12.64
C LEU A 252 14.44 -5.20 13.83
N ARG A 253 13.34 -4.45 13.78
CA ARG A 253 12.86 -3.57 14.85
C ARG A 253 11.37 -3.74 15.02
N LEU A 254 10.91 -3.59 16.26
CA LEU A 254 9.53 -3.86 16.65
C LEU A 254 8.94 -2.61 17.29
N ILE A 255 7.92 -2.07 16.63
CA ILE A 255 7.10 -0.98 17.14
C ILE A 255 5.94 -1.59 17.91
N HIS A 256 5.83 -1.20 19.17
CA HIS A 256 4.73 -1.53 20.07
C HIS A 256 3.83 -0.30 20.22
N ILE A 257 2.52 -0.48 20.05
CA ILE A 257 1.55 0.60 20.13
C ILE A 257 0.56 0.27 21.24
N ASP A 258 0.71 0.94 22.36
CA ASP A 258 -0.27 0.94 23.45
C ASP A 258 -1.09 2.24 23.39
N GLU A 259 -2.24 2.31 24.06
CA GLU A 259 -3.23 3.40 23.89
C GLU A 259 -2.65 4.81 23.99
N ASN A 260 -1.60 5.01 24.79
CA ASN A 260 -0.98 6.31 25.02
C ASN A 260 0.49 6.39 24.61
N THR A 261 1.11 5.29 24.17
CA THR A 261 2.56 5.23 23.96
C THR A 261 2.93 4.37 22.78
N VAL A 262 3.78 4.91 21.90
CA VAL A 262 4.43 4.15 20.84
C VAL A 262 5.89 3.97 21.20
N THR A 263 6.36 2.72 21.25
CA THR A 263 7.74 2.38 21.58
C THR A 263 8.37 1.59 20.45
N ASP A 264 9.53 2.04 19.97
CA ASP A 264 10.33 1.32 18.97
C ASP A 264 11.52 0.63 19.64
N THR A 265 11.57 -0.69 19.49
CA THR A 265 12.56 -1.55 20.14
C THR A 265 13.38 -2.31 19.10
N GLY A 266 14.70 -2.21 19.21
CA GLY A 266 15.62 -3.04 18.44
C GLY A 266 15.78 -4.42 19.04
N LEU A 267 16.38 -5.34 18.27
CA LEU A 267 16.79 -6.63 18.80
C LEU A 267 17.81 -6.45 19.92
N LEU A 268 17.66 -7.22 21.00
CA LEU A 268 18.61 -7.26 22.12
C LEU A 268 19.96 -7.88 21.74
N THR A 269 19.99 -8.61 20.63
CA THR A 269 21.16 -9.36 20.16
C THR A 269 21.26 -9.21 18.66
N GLU A 270 22.47 -9.04 18.14
CA GLU A 270 22.69 -8.89 16.71
C GLU A 270 22.30 -10.16 15.95
N LEU A 271 21.56 -10.01 14.84
CA LEU A 271 21.13 -11.15 14.03
C LEU A 271 22.29 -12.03 13.60
N LYS A 272 23.41 -11.44 13.18
CA LYS A 272 24.60 -12.17 12.74
C LYS A 272 25.22 -13.06 13.82
N SER A 273 25.03 -12.73 15.10
CA SER A 273 25.52 -13.56 16.20
C SER A 273 24.63 -14.79 16.45
N VAL A 274 23.35 -14.71 16.10
CA VAL A 274 22.37 -15.80 16.27
C VAL A 274 22.27 -16.64 14.99
N TYR A 275 22.36 -15.99 13.83
CA TYR A 275 22.27 -16.56 12.48
C TYR A 275 23.53 -16.16 11.70
N PRO A 276 24.66 -16.86 11.91
CA PRO A 276 25.93 -16.57 11.27
C PRO A 276 25.95 -16.88 9.77
#